data_AF-A0A9P5NJA0-F1
#
_entry.id   AF-A0A9P5NJA0-F1
#
_cell.length_a   1.000
_cell.length_b   1.000
_cell.length_c   1.000
_cell.angle_alpha   90.00
_cell.angle_beta   90.00
_cell.angle_gamma   90.00
#
_symmetry.space_group_name_H-M   'P 1'
#
loop_
_entity.id
_entity.type
_entity.pdbx_description
1 polymer ?
#
loop_
_entity_poly.entity_id
_entity_poly.type
_entity_poly.pdbx_seq_one_letter_code
_entity_poly.pdbx_strand_id
1 'polypeptide(L)'
;MQRSELVLFIPSSSLDDNSSNLVFERSNKDSLVWFLQCFRAIELIQFLQISILLLALNAVHALPRPRGNFRRGNLAFDSEGLSQRSFETPELVRRGPTASPCSRLDLDDAESLPGWPKLLQYARSTWGEGDWTIEINPTGYKDKPATMCVADPINVTSTGPSNCTEQRKDIPPVTKGGTQVRINEGYTNTGVWNITNVTTAAHAEFFSGKFQMPNITKLHLESITTVGEFINAPYNSFFTVATNITYRNNDLTQVNDKTCIGTILEQQCLTPAHGRIQLFATGYIWFNYKTRRAPLANPKGGKHKKYTVKIEDVLKNATERSTWIDFTGYMNTTWRYDYFDECRWNFKLN
;
A
#
# COMPACT_ATOMS: atom_id res chain seq x y z
N MET A 1 -1.63 14.84 51.53
CA MET A 1 -0.64 14.39 50.51
C MET A 1 -1.13 13.08 49.93
N GLN A 2 -1.81 13.13 48.79
CA GLN A 2 -2.31 11.94 48.09
C GLN A 2 -1.15 11.31 47.31
N ARG A 3 -0.90 10.02 47.56
CA ARG A 3 -0.02 9.18 46.73
C ARG A 3 -0.84 8.68 45.55
N SER A 4 -0.34 8.93 44.34
CA SER A 4 -0.86 8.33 43.12
C SER A 4 -0.14 7.00 42.89
N GLU A 5 -0.86 5.89 43.00
CA GLU A 5 -0.40 4.57 42.55
C GLU A 5 -0.73 4.42 41.06
N LEU A 6 0.28 4.08 40.27
CA LEU A 6 0.12 3.76 38.86
C LEU A 6 -0.14 2.25 38.74
N VAL A 7 -1.38 1.86 38.48
CA VAL A 7 -1.77 0.47 38.24
C VAL A 7 -1.76 0.21 36.74
N LEU A 8 -0.86 -0.65 36.27
CA LEU A 8 -0.79 -1.08 34.87
C LEU A 8 -1.58 -2.39 34.72
N PHE A 9 -2.62 -2.39 33.88
CA PHE A 9 -3.37 -3.59 33.53
C PHE A 9 -2.77 -4.25 32.29
N ILE A 10 -2.41 -5.53 32.40
CA ILE A 10 -2.07 -6.40 31.27
C ILE A 10 -3.22 -7.42 31.13
N PRO A 11 -3.86 -7.55 29.96
CA PRO A 11 -4.89 -8.55 29.77
C PRO A 11 -4.23 -9.91 29.54
N SER A 12 -4.47 -10.86 30.45
CA SER A 12 -4.16 -12.28 30.23
C SER A 12 -5.43 -13.03 29.79
N SER A 13 -5.31 -13.84 28.76
CA SER A 13 -6.34 -14.79 28.34
C SER A 13 -6.00 -16.18 28.90
N SER A 14 -6.93 -16.68 29.72
CA SER A 14 -7.20 -18.07 30.15
C SER A 14 -6.18 -18.84 31.03
N LEU A 15 -6.60 -19.00 32.29
CA LEU A 15 -6.65 -20.22 33.15
C LEU A 15 -5.39 -21.10 33.25
N ASP A 16 -4.66 -20.96 34.36
CA ASP A 16 -4.54 -22.04 35.35
C ASP A 16 -4.01 -21.48 36.70
N ASP A 17 -4.59 -21.99 37.79
CA ASP A 17 -4.33 -21.63 39.19
C ASP A 17 -2.93 -22.09 39.63
N ASN A 18 -2.05 -21.14 39.94
CA ASN A 18 -1.15 -21.25 41.10
C ASN A 18 -0.53 -19.89 41.44
N SER A 19 -0.91 -19.35 42.60
CA SER A 19 -0.44 -18.08 43.12
C SER A 19 1.01 -18.16 43.62
N SER A 20 1.93 -17.56 42.89
CA SER A 20 3.23 -17.13 43.41
C SER A 20 3.31 -15.60 43.36
N ASN A 21 3.27 -14.98 44.54
CA ASN A 21 3.46 -13.54 44.70
C ASN A 21 4.92 -13.18 44.35
N LEU A 22 5.13 -12.64 43.15
CA LEU A 22 6.38 -11.99 42.76
C LEU A 22 6.38 -10.55 43.28
N VAL A 23 6.99 -10.37 44.45
CA VAL A 23 7.33 -9.05 44.99
C VAL A 23 8.56 -8.55 44.23
N PHE A 24 8.37 -7.56 43.35
CA PHE A 24 9.48 -6.85 42.73
C PHE A 24 10.05 -5.83 43.71
N GLU A 25 11.19 -6.18 44.29
CA GLU A 25 11.98 -5.29 45.12
C GLU A 25 12.75 -4.28 44.26
N ARG A 26 12.78 -3.02 44.71
CA ARG A 26 13.50 -1.83 44.19
C ARG A 26 14.57 -2.11 43.13
N SER A 27 14.25 -1.81 41.87
CA SER A 27 15.26 -1.61 40.82
C SER A 27 15.76 -0.17 40.82
N ASN A 28 17.08 -0.07 40.71
CA ASN A 28 17.92 1.10 40.86
C ASN A 28 17.56 2.22 39.85
N LYS A 29 17.65 3.49 40.27
CA LYS A 29 17.31 4.68 39.45
C LYS A 29 18.06 4.73 38.11
N ASP A 30 19.19 4.04 38.02
CA ASP A 30 20.02 3.97 36.82
C ASP A 30 19.39 3.18 35.66
N SER A 31 18.49 2.22 35.94
CA SER A 31 17.80 1.45 34.87
C SER A 31 16.75 2.27 34.12
N LEU A 32 16.12 3.25 34.79
CA LEU A 32 15.11 4.10 34.17
C LEU A 32 15.74 5.12 33.19
N VAL A 33 16.97 5.57 33.49
CA VAL A 33 17.74 6.47 32.63
C VAL A 33 18.18 5.77 31.35
N TRP A 34 18.60 4.51 31.44
CA TRP A 34 18.94 3.69 30.28
C TRP A 34 17.73 3.44 29.36
N PHE A 35 16.56 3.13 29.94
CA PHE A 35 15.34 2.94 29.16
C PHE A 35 14.91 4.21 28.41
N LEU A 36 14.98 5.38 29.06
CA LEU A 36 14.65 6.67 28.44
C LEU A 36 15.66 7.08 27.35
N GLN A 37 16.94 6.74 27.50
CA GLN A 37 17.96 6.98 26.48
C GLN A 37 17.78 6.06 25.26
N CYS A 38 17.44 4.78 25.45
CA CYS A 38 17.13 3.87 24.35
C CYS A 38 15.87 4.31 23.59
N PHE A 39 14.83 4.80 24.27
CA PHE A 39 13.60 5.25 23.62
C PHE A 39 13.85 6.48 22.73
N ARG A 40 14.66 7.45 23.19
CA ARG A 40 15.04 8.63 22.38
C ARG A 40 15.92 8.27 21.18
N ALA A 41 16.78 7.25 21.30
CA ALA A 41 17.60 6.78 20.19
C ALA A 41 16.75 6.13 19.08
N ILE A 42 15.71 5.38 19.44
CA ILE A 42 14.79 4.74 18.49
C ILE A 42 13.95 5.79 17.73
N GLU A 43 13.44 6.82 18.41
CA GLU A 43 12.73 7.92 17.73
C GLU A 43 13.64 8.69 16.75
N LEU A 44 14.89 8.97 17.13
CA LEU A 44 15.84 9.65 16.25
C LEU A 44 16.17 8.84 14.97
N ILE A 45 16.26 7.51 15.08
CA ILE A 45 16.50 6.64 13.91
C ILE A 45 15.28 6.64 12.97
N GLN A 46 14.05 6.61 13.51
CA GLN A 46 12.85 6.69 12.69
C GLN A 46 12.70 8.05 11.99
N PHE A 47 13.00 9.17 12.67
CA PHE A 47 12.99 10.50 12.04
C PHE A 47 14.07 10.65 10.96
N LEU A 48 15.24 10.02 11.13
CA LEU A 48 16.32 10.05 10.14
C LEU A 48 15.94 9.28 8.87
N GLN A 49 15.32 8.10 9.00
CA GLN A 49 14.87 7.31 7.85
C GLN A 49 13.76 8.02 7.05
N ILE A 50 12.80 8.66 7.72
CA ILE A 50 11.74 9.43 7.07
C ILE A 50 12.30 10.64 6.32
N SER A 51 13.30 11.33 6.90
CA SER A 51 13.92 12.51 6.28
C SER A 51 14.75 12.15 5.03
N ILE A 52 15.46 11.02 5.04
CA ILE A 52 16.21 10.52 3.88
C ILE A 52 15.27 10.14 2.73
N LEU A 53 14.11 9.52 3.04
CA LEU A 53 13.10 9.18 2.04
C LEU A 53 12.49 10.44 1.39
N LEU A 54 12.21 11.48 2.17
CA LEU A 54 11.67 12.76 1.69
C LEU A 54 12.67 13.57 0.84
N LEU A 55 13.97 13.48 1.14
CA LEU A 55 15.03 14.10 0.33
C LEU A 55 15.20 13.40 -1.02
N ALA A 56 15.08 12.07 -1.07
CA ALA A 56 15.17 11.30 -2.31
C ALA A 56 14.01 11.62 -3.29
N LEU A 57 12.80 11.87 -2.80
CA LEU A 57 11.66 12.23 -3.65
C LEU A 57 11.80 13.61 -4.32
N ASN A 58 12.50 14.57 -3.70
CA ASN A 58 12.67 15.91 -4.27
C ASN A 58 13.80 16.00 -5.32
N ALA A 59 14.71 15.01 -5.37
CA ALA A 59 15.83 15.01 -6.33
C ALA A 59 15.44 14.52 -7.74
N VAL A 60 14.28 13.88 -7.92
CA VAL A 60 13.85 13.31 -9.22
C VAL A 60 13.33 14.37 -10.20
N HIS A 61 13.09 15.62 -9.76
CA HIS A 61 12.56 16.68 -10.61
C HIS A 61 13.56 17.76 -11.06
N ALA A 62 14.85 17.60 -10.77
CA ALA A 62 15.87 18.61 -11.06
C ALA A 62 17.02 18.16 -11.99
N LEU A 63 16.80 17.17 -12.87
CA LEU A 63 17.79 16.86 -13.90
C LEU A 63 17.59 17.73 -15.15
N PRO A 64 18.59 18.54 -15.56
CA PRO A 64 18.52 19.31 -16.79
C PRO A 64 18.54 18.37 -18.00
N ARG A 65 17.55 18.51 -18.89
CA ARG A 65 17.54 17.81 -20.18
C ARG A 65 18.77 18.21 -20.99
N PRO A 66 19.59 17.26 -21.49
CA PRO A 66 20.68 17.59 -22.38
C PRO A 66 20.12 18.03 -23.74
N ARG A 67 20.36 19.28 -24.12
CA ARG A 67 20.17 19.76 -25.50
C ARG A 67 21.33 19.23 -26.34
N GLY A 68 21.11 18.13 -27.06
CA GLY A 68 22.04 17.63 -28.07
C GLY A 68 21.97 18.45 -29.36
N ASN A 69 22.90 19.40 -29.53
CA ASN A 69 23.25 19.95 -30.84
C ASN A 69 24.39 19.11 -31.42
N PHE A 70 24.06 18.23 -32.37
CA PHE A 70 25.03 17.39 -33.08
C PHE A 70 25.69 18.22 -34.20
N ARG A 71 26.89 18.75 -33.96
CA ARG A 71 27.78 19.26 -35.02
C ARG A 71 28.93 18.26 -35.22
N ARG A 72 29.02 17.73 -36.44
CA ARG A 72 30.16 16.95 -36.96
C ARG A 72 31.44 17.78 -36.85
N GLY A 73 32.44 17.22 -36.18
CA GLY A 73 33.84 17.63 -36.28
C GLY A 73 34.70 16.39 -36.30
N ASN A 74 35.32 16.12 -37.45
CA ASN A 74 36.36 15.11 -37.61
C ASN A 74 37.61 15.57 -36.87
N LEU A 75 38.04 14.82 -35.86
CA LEU A 75 39.40 14.88 -35.33
C LEU A 75 39.88 13.44 -35.14
N ALA A 76 40.77 13.04 -36.05
CA ALA A 76 41.57 11.84 -35.93
C ALA A 76 42.64 12.09 -34.85
N PHE A 77 42.66 11.23 -33.85
CA PHE A 77 43.78 11.09 -32.93
C PHE A 77 44.05 9.59 -32.78
N ASP A 78 45.10 9.14 -33.47
CA ASP A 78 45.79 7.88 -33.19
C ASP A 78 46.71 8.10 -32.00
N SER A 79 46.53 7.33 -30.93
CA SER A 79 47.61 6.52 -30.36
C SER A 79 47.14 5.74 -29.12
N GLU A 80 47.15 4.42 -29.30
CA GLU A 80 47.60 3.35 -28.41
C GLU A 80 47.46 3.48 -26.88
N GLY A 81 46.75 2.49 -26.33
CA GLY A 81 47.32 1.69 -25.25
C GLY A 81 46.90 2.09 -23.84
N LEU A 82 45.70 1.66 -23.43
CA LEU A 82 45.42 1.17 -22.08
C LEU A 82 44.09 0.40 -22.10
N SER A 83 44.20 -0.93 -22.02
CA SER A 83 43.09 -1.86 -21.84
C SER A 83 42.45 -1.66 -20.47
N GLN A 84 41.61 -0.63 -20.34
CA GLN A 84 40.59 -0.58 -19.30
C GLN A 84 39.49 -1.57 -19.69
N ARG A 85 39.59 -2.79 -19.17
CA ARG A 85 38.42 -3.64 -18.98
C ARG A 85 37.49 -2.88 -18.04
N SER A 86 36.59 -2.10 -18.62
CA SER A 86 35.36 -1.68 -17.96
C SER A 86 34.68 -2.96 -17.50
N PHE A 87 34.79 -3.26 -16.21
CA PHE A 87 33.74 -4.02 -15.54
C PHE A 87 32.51 -3.13 -15.60
N GLU A 88 31.81 -3.16 -16.74
CA GLU A 88 30.36 -3.07 -16.72
C GLU A 88 29.92 -4.25 -15.87
N THR A 89 29.87 -4.06 -14.54
CA THR A 89 28.88 -4.77 -13.77
C THR A 89 27.56 -4.42 -14.43
N PRO A 90 26.86 -5.32 -15.14
CA PRO A 90 25.47 -5.07 -15.42
C PRO A 90 24.86 -4.88 -14.05
N GLU A 91 24.45 -3.65 -13.75
CA GLU A 91 23.67 -3.34 -12.58
C GLU A 91 22.41 -4.20 -12.73
N LEU A 92 22.47 -5.41 -12.18
CA LEU A 92 21.33 -6.26 -11.91
C LEU A 92 20.54 -5.53 -10.83
N VAL A 93 19.96 -4.39 -11.21
CA VAL A 93 18.71 -3.91 -10.65
C VAL A 93 17.74 -5.00 -11.01
N ARG A 94 17.72 -6.06 -10.18
CA ARG A 94 16.69 -7.07 -10.15
C ARG A 94 15.44 -6.28 -9.83
N ARG A 95 14.77 -5.80 -10.89
CA ARG A 95 13.48 -5.12 -10.79
C ARG A 95 12.66 -6.01 -9.87
N GLY A 96 12.30 -5.48 -8.71
CA GLY A 96 11.42 -6.20 -7.78
C GLY A 96 10.20 -6.70 -8.56
N PRO A 97 9.57 -7.80 -8.12
CA PRO A 97 8.35 -8.27 -8.74
C PRO A 97 7.38 -7.08 -8.89
N THR A 98 6.87 -6.87 -10.10
CA THR A 98 5.89 -5.79 -10.34
C THR A 98 4.59 -6.18 -9.65
N ALA A 99 4.07 -5.30 -8.79
CA ALA A 99 2.82 -5.53 -8.09
C ALA A 99 1.67 -5.75 -9.09
N SER A 100 0.85 -6.77 -8.87
CA SER A 100 -0.24 -7.17 -9.75
C SER A 100 -1.54 -7.36 -8.95
N PRO A 101 -2.72 -7.08 -9.51
CA PRO A 101 -3.99 -7.40 -8.83
C PRO A 101 -4.16 -8.90 -8.55
N CYS A 102 -3.42 -9.76 -9.26
CA CYS A 102 -3.42 -11.20 -9.07
C CYS A 102 -2.00 -11.78 -9.06
N SER A 103 -1.76 -12.75 -8.18
CA SER A 103 -0.59 -13.63 -8.19
C SER A 103 -0.98 -15.03 -8.66
N ARG A 104 0.01 -15.81 -9.10
CA ARG A 104 -0.22 -17.23 -9.40
C ARG A 104 -0.41 -17.97 -8.09
N LEU A 105 -1.45 -18.80 -8.03
CA LEU A 105 -1.67 -19.69 -6.89
C LEU A 105 -0.67 -20.85 -6.97
N ASP A 106 -0.04 -21.20 -5.87
CA ASP A 106 0.68 -22.46 -5.73
C ASP A 106 -0.13 -23.50 -4.94
N LEU A 107 0.46 -24.67 -4.68
CA LEU A 107 -0.24 -25.74 -3.97
C LEU A 107 -0.44 -25.40 -2.50
N ASP A 108 0.59 -24.87 -1.83
CA ASP A 108 0.55 -24.56 -0.40
C ASP A 108 -0.50 -23.46 -0.12
N ASP A 109 -0.59 -22.48 -1.01
CA ASP A 109 -1.62 -21.45 -1.01
C ASP A 109 -3.03 -22.05 -1.14
N ALA A 110 -3.21 -22.96 -2.10
CA ALA A 110 -4.49 -23.61 -2.34
C ALA A 110 -4.93 -24.48 -1.16
N GLU A 111 -3.98 -25.19 -0.54
CA GLU A 111 -4.21 -26.02 0.65
C GLU A 111 -4.59 -25.20 1.88
N SER A 112 -4.09 -23.96 1.97
CA SER A 112 -4.43 -23.04 3.05
C SER A 112 -5.84 -22.43 2.94
N LEU A 113 -6.55 -22.64 1.82
CA LEU A 113 -7.92 -22.14 1.65
C LEU A 113 -8.89 -22.84 2.62
N PRO A 114 -9.81 -22.10 3.27
CA PRO A 114 -10.81 -22.69 4.16
C PRO A 114 -11.69 -23.76 3.50
N GLY A 115 -11.95 -23.62 2.20
CA GLY A 115 -12.74 -24.55 1.39
C GLY A 115 -11.96 -25.74 0.83
N TRP A 116 -10.65 -25.84 1.06
CA TRP A 116 -9.82 -26.91 0.51
C TRP A 116 -10.37 -28.33 0.76
N PRO A 117 -10.87 -28.69 1.98
CA PRO A 117 -11.45 -30.01 2.21
C PRO A 117 -12.64 -30.34 1.30
N LYS A 118 -13.44 -29.34 0.91
CA LYS A 118 -14.57 -29.54 -0.01
C LYS A 118 -14.12 -29.83 -1.43
N LEU A 119 -13.00 -29.25 -1.88
CA LEU A 119 -12.39 -29.57 -3.18
C LEU A 119 -11.93 -31.03 -3.22
N LEU A 120 -11.29 -31.51 -2.14
CA LEU A 120 -10.89 -32.91 -2.01
C LEU A 120 -12.11 -33.84 -1.98
N GLN A 121 -13.16 -33.47 -1.23
CA GLN A 121 -14.39 -34.24 -1.15
C GLN A 121 -15.12 -34.29 -2.52
N TYR A 122 -15.12 -33.18 -3.27
CA TYR A 122 -15.65 -33.13 -4.62
C TYR A 122 -14.91 -34.10 -5.54
N ALA A 123 -13.58 -34.10 -5.52
CA ALA A 123 -12.79 -35.03 -6.33
C ALA A 123 -13.08 -36.51 -5.97
N ARG A 124 -13.17 -36.82 -4.66
CA ARG A 124 -13.54 -38.17 -4.16
C ARG A 124 -14.92 -38.62 -4.61
N SER A 125 -15.92 -37.76 -4.45
CA SER A 125 -17.31 -38.07 -4.83
C SER A 125 -17.54 -38.09 -6.34
N THR A 126 -16.69 -37.41 -7.12
CA THR A 126 -16.81 -37.35 -8.59
C THR A 126 -16.04 -38.47 -9.28
N TRP A 127 -14.82 -38.79 -8.82
CA TRP A 127 -13.92 -39.74 -9.50
C TRP A 127 -13.47 -40.91 -8.61
N GLY A 128 -14.03 -41.04 -7.41
CA GLY A 128 -13.70 -42.10 -6.46
C GLY A 128 -12.42 -41.86 -5.67
N GLU A 129 -12.18 -42.75 -4.72
CA GLU A 129 -11.00 -42.75 -3.87
C GLU A 129 -9.73 -43.22 -4.61
N GLY A 130 -8.59 -43.10 -3.94
CA GLY A 130 -7.29 -43.61 -4.38
C GLY A 130 -6.21 -42.53 -4.45
N ASP A 131 -5.00 -42.94 -4.83
CA ASP A 131 -3.87 -42.04 -4.89
C ASP A 131 -3.99 -41.05 -6.07
N TRP A 132 -4.09 -39.77 -5.74
CA TRP A 132 -3.90 -38.67 -6.68
C TRP A 132 -2.76 -37.76 -6.23
N THR A 133 -2.13 -37.10 -7.18
CA THR A 133 -1.33 -35.91 -6.93
C THR A 133 -2.10 -34.69 -7.40
N ILE A 134 -1.93 -33.57 -6.69
CA ILE A 134 -2.56 -32.31 -7.06
C ILE A 134 -1.50 -31.43 -7.71
N GLU A 135 -1.83 -30.86 -8.87
CA GLU A 135 -0.99 -29.90 -9.56
C GLU A 135 -1.76 -28.59 -9.71
N ILE A 136 -1.10 -27.50 -9.36
CA ILE A 136 -1.57 -26.15 -9.62
C ILE A 136 -0.76 -25.58 -10.77
N ASN A 137 -1.42 -24.90 -11.71
CA ASN A 137 -0.75 -24.19 -12.80
C ASN A 137 0.25 -25.04 -13.65
N PRO A 138 -0.09 -26.27 -14.09
CA PRO A 138 0.81 -27.12 -14.87
C PRO A 138 1.23 -26.46 -16.20
N THR A 139 2.50 -26.61 -16.58
CA THR A 139 3.13 -25.91 -17.73
C THR A 139 2.43 -26.12 -19.08
N GLY A 140 1.76 -27.26 -19.27
CA GLY A 140 1.03 -27.59 -20.49
C GLY A 140 -0.36 -26.95 -20.63
N TYR A 141 -0.86 -26.23 -19.62
CA TYR A 141 -2.24 -25.69 -19.59
C TYR A 141 -2.26 -24.21 -19.21
N LYS A 142 -1.63 -23.39 -20.04
CA LYS A 142 -1.50 -21.94 -19.81
C LYS A 142 -2.83 -21.18 -19.88
N ASP A 143 -3.83 -21.75 -20.55
CA ASP A 143 -5.19 -21.21 -20.71
C ASP A 143 -6.07 -21.44 -19.46
N LYS A 144 -5.60 -22.26 -18.51
CA LYS A 144 -6.33 -22.62 -17.29
C LYS A 144 -5.50 -22.36 -16.02
N PRO A 145 -5.09 -21.11 -15.78
CA PRO A 145 -4.35 -20.80 -14.57
C PRO A 145 -5.25 -20.87 -13.34
N ALA A 146 -4.63 -21.04 -12.18
CA ALA A 146 -5.19 -20.71 -10.88
C ALA A 146 -4.45 -19.51 -10.31
N THR A 147 -5.20 -18.53 -9.82
CA THR A 147 -4.67 -17.25 -9.33
C THR A 147 -5.33 -16.84 -8.04
N MET A 148 -4.58 -16.15 -7.19
CA MET A 148 -5.07 -15.43 -6.03
C MET A 148 -5.17 -13.95 -6.40
N CYS A 149 -6.35 -13.35 -6.27
CA CYS A 149 -6.60 -11.98 -6.71
C CYS A 149 -7.12 -11.10 -5.57
N VAL A 150 -6.77 -9.82 -5.60
CA VAL A 150 -7.30 -8.80 -4.70
C VAL A 150 -8.76 -8.50 -5.05
N ALA A 151 -9.66 -8.54 -4.06
CA ALA A 151 -11.02 -8.05 -4.23
C ALA A 151 -11.03 -6.53 -4.27
N ASP A 152 -11.49 -5.98 -5.38
CA ASP A 152 -11.64 -4.54 -5.57
C ASP A 152 -13.12 -4.11 -5.45
N PRO A 153 -13.41 -2.94 -4.83
CA PRO A 153 -12.48 -2.09 -4.10
C PRO A 153 -12.21 -2.58 -2.67
N ILE A 154 -11.04 -2.25 -2.14
CA ILE A 154 -10.67 -2.43 -0.74
C ILE A 154 -11.27 -1.29 0.07
N ASN A 155 -12.20 -1.59 0.96
CA ASN A 155 -12.85 -0.58 1.79
C ASN A 155 -11.98 -0.21 2.99
N VAL A 156 -11.73 1.10 3.15
CA VAL A 156 -11.04 1.68 4.30
C VAL A 156 -12.07 2.31 5.23
N THR A 157 -11.96 2.04 6.53
CA THR A 157 -12.89 2.54 7.56
C THR A 157 -12.12 3.39 8.57
N SER A 158 -12.63 4.58 8.85
CA SER A 158 -12.05 5.44 9.88
C SER A 158 -12.28 4.86 11.28
N THR A 159 -11.27 4.92 12.14
CA THR A 159 -11.32 4.41 13.53
C THR A 159 -11.61 5.49 14.56
N GLY A 160 -11.69 6.76 14.15
CA GLY A 160 -11.87 7.88 15.06
C GLY A 160 -12.04 9.22 14.34
N PRO A 161 -12.29 10.31 15.07
CA PRO A 161 -12.47 11.62 14.46
C PRO A 161 -11.18 12.10 13.76
N SER A 162 -11.35 12.82 12.65
CA SER A 162 -10.25 13.48 11.95
C SER A 162 -9.73 14.68 12.74
N ASN A 163 -8.41 14.81 12.88
CA ASN A 163 -7.77 16.01 13.39
C ASN A 163 -7.47 16.95 12.22
N CYS A 164 -8.23 18.03 12.09
CA CYS A 164 -8.13 18.96 10.97
C CYS A 164 -7.61 20.33 11.42
N THR A 165 -6.64 20.86 10.68
CA THR A 165 -6.18 22.25 10.78
C THR A 165 -6.54 23.00 9.50
N GLU A 166 -6.87 24.27 9.62
CA GLU A 166 -7.16 25.14 8.49
C GLU A 166 -6.25 26.37 8.55
N GLN A 167 -5.67 26.71 7.41
CA GLN A 167 -4.78 27.85 7.26
C GLN A 167 -5.08 28.62 5.99
N ARG A 168 -4.98 29.94 6.07
CA ARG A 168 -4.99 30.82 4.90
C ARG A 168 -3.62 30.79 4.24
N LYS A 169 -3.57 30.56 2.93
CA LYS A 169 -2.36 30.63 2.14
C LYS A 169 -2.45 31.72 1.09
N ASP A 170 -1.52 32.66 1.17
CA ASP A 170 -1.37 33.73 0.19
C ASP A 170 -0.66 33.17 -1.06
N ILE A 171 -1.20 33.52 -2.24
CA ILE A 171 -0.75 33.12 -3.57
C ILE A 171 -0.24 34.38 -4.27
N PRO A 172 1.08 34.51 -4.48
CA PRO A 172 1.64 35.67 -5.15
C PRO A 172 1.31 35.64 -6.66
N PRO A 173 1.33 36.80 -7.33
CA PRO A 173 1.24 36.87 -8.79
C PRO A 173 2.33 36.05 -9.49
N VAL A 174 2.02 35.52 -10.68
CA VAL A 174 2.93 34.68 -11.48
C VAL A 174 4.18 35.46 -11.90
N THR A 175 4.03 36.75 -12.19
CA THR A 175 5.13 37.66 -12.51
C THR A 175 5.20 38.79 -11.48
N LYS A 176 6.41 39.29 -11.20
CA LYS A 176 6.60 40.42 -10.28
C LYS A 176 5.88 41.65 -10.83
N GLY A 177 4.84 42.11 -10.13
CA GLY A 177 3.98 43.22 -10.56
C GLY A 177 2.90 42.83 -11.57
N GLY A 178 2.73 41.55 -11.88
CA GLY A 178 1.63 41.05 -12.69
C GLY A 178 0.32 41.02 -11.91
N THR A 179 -0.80 40.97 -12.64
CA THR A 179 -2.16 40.81 -12.08
C THR A 179 -2.60 39.35 -12.06
N GLN A 180 -1.95 38.46 -12.80
CA GLN A 180 -2.39 37.06 -12.90
C GLN A 180 -1.88 36.21 -11.73
N VAL A 181 -2.77 35.48 -11.08
CA VAL A 181 -2.44 34.42 -10.11
C VAL A 181 -2.82 33.05 -10.66
N ARG A 182 -1.99 32.05 -10.35
CA ARG A 182 -2.25 30.64 -10.67
C ARG A 182 -2.63 29.90 -9.40
N ILE A 183 -3.89 29.51 -9.31
CA ILE A 183 -4.49 28.88 -8.15
C ILE A 183 -4.59 27.38 -8.41
N ASN A 184 -4.34 26.57 -7.40
CA ASN A 184 -4.56 25.14 -7.45
C ASN A 184 -5.58 24.71 -6.38
N GLU A 185 -6.76 24.31 -6.84
CA GLU A 185 -7.88 23.86 -6.00
C GLU A 185 -8.05 22.35 -6.11
N GLY A 186 -8.60 21.74 -5.08
CA GLY A 186 -8.86 20.31 -5.02
C GLY A 186 -8.10 19.65 -3.87
N TYR A 187 -7.64 18.41 -4.07
CA TYR A 187 -7.12 17.61 -2.96
C TYR A 187 -5.95 16.70 -3.29
N THR A 188 -5.24 16.36 -2.22
CA THR A 188 -4.26 15.28 -2.15
C THR A 188 -4.58 14.45 -0.92
N ASN A 189 -4.80 13.15 -1.10
CA ASN A 189 -4.93 12.17 -0.04
C ASN A 189 -3.73 11.23 -0.10
N THR A 190 -3.02 11.10 1.01
CA THR A 190 -1.95 10.12 1.19
C THR A 190 -2.29 9.22 2.37
N GLY A 191 -2.41 7.92 2.13
CA GLY A 191 -2.55 6.91 3.16
C GLY A 191 -1.20 6.29 3.51
N VAL A 192 -0.94 6.10 4.80
CA VAL A 192 0.21 5.36 5.32
C VAL A 192 -0.31 4.18 6.12
N TRP A 193 0.02 2.97 5.69
CA TRP A 193 -0.62 1.75 6.16
C TRP A 193 0.41 0.74 6.63
N ASN A 194 0.13 0.09 7.76
CA ASN A 194 0.92 -0.99 8.32
C ASN A 194 0.08 -2.26 8.30
N ILE A 195 0.64 -3.34 7.75
CA ILE A 195 0.01 -4.65 7.75
C ILE A 195 0.12 -5.25 9.15
N THR A 196 -1.04 -5.52 9.77
CA THR A 196 -1.14 -6.03 11.14
C THR A 196 -1.40 -7.53 11.18
N ASN A 197 -2.02 -8.08 10.15
CA ASN A 197 -2.30 -9.51 10.04
C ASN A 197 -2.11 -9.96 8.60
N VAL A 198 -1.46 -11.10 8.42
CA VAL A 198 -1.16 -11.70 7.12
C VAL A 198 -1.80 -13.06 7.00
N THR A 199 -1.98 -13.49 5.76
CA THR A 199 -2.40 -14.84 5.44
C THR A 199 -1.21 -15.64 4.92
N THR A 200 -1.19 -16.94 5.21
CA THR A 200 -0.20 -17.88 4.65
C THR A 200 -0.34 -18.03 3.14
N ALA A 201 -1.55 -17.81 2.60
CA ALA A 201 -1.80 -17.87 1.16
C ALA A 201 -1.18 -16.66 0.46
N ALA A 202 -0.46 -16.87 -0.64
CA ALA A 202 0.29 -15.87 -1.38
C ALA A 202 1.26 -15.09 -0.47
N HIS A 203 1.96 -15.80 0.42
CA HIS A 203 2.93 -15.18 1.30
C HIS A 203 4.08 -14.56 0.50
N ALA A 204 4.49 -13.35 0.88
CA ALA A 204 5.56 -12.57 0.23
C ALA A 204 5.30 -12.21 -1.25
N GLU A 205 4.05 -12.32 -1.73
CA GLU A 205 3.64 -11.85 -3.05
C GLU A 205 3.32 -10.35 -3.05
N PHE A 206 3.58 -9.69 -4.18
CA PHE A 206 3.33 -8.26 -4.39
C PHE A 206 2.00 -8.04 -5.10
N PHE A 207 1.12 -7.29 -4.46
CA PHE A 207 -0.22 -6.99 -4.94
C PHE A 207 -0.43 -5.51 -5.18
N SER A 208 -1.32 -5.18 -6.11
CA SER A 208 -1.85 -3.84 -6.28
C SER A 208 -3.37 -3.86 -6.16
N GLY A 209 -3.94 -2.83 -5.54
CA GLY A 209 -5.39 -2.76 -5.28
C GLY A 209 -5.91 -1.35 -5.30
N LYS A 210 -7.23 -1.22 -5.51
CA LYS A 210 -7.94 0.06 -5.43
C LYS A 210 -8.56 0.21 -4.05
N PHE A 211 -8.15 1.24 -3.32
CA PHE A 211 -8.62 1.50 -1.96
C PHE A 211 -9.65 2.63 -1.97
N GLN A 212 -10.84 2.34 -1.46
CA GLN A 212 -11.92 3.29 -1.28
C GLN A 212 -11.84 3.89 0.12
N MET A 213 -11.48 5.16 0.18
CA MET A 213 -11.35 5.92 1.42
C MET A 213 -12.71 6.41 1.91
N PRO A 214 -12.94 6.49 3.24
CA PRO A 214 -14.17 7.03 3.78
C PRO A 214 -14.25 8.53 3.49
N ASN A 215 -15.47 9.05 3.46
CA ASN A 215 -15.65 10.50 3.35
C ASN A 215 -15.26 11.16 4.68
N ILE A 216 -14.17 11.91 4.66
CA ILE A 216 -13.59 12.59 5.83
C ILE A 216 -13.85 14.10 5.86
N THR A 217 -14.54 14.63 4.85
CA THR A 217 -14.79 16.08 4.75
C THR A 217 -16.27 16.41 4.87
N LYS A 218 -16.55 17.57 5.47
CA LYS A 218 -17.89 18.17 5.46
C LYS A 218 -18.32 18.63 4.07
N LEU A 219 -17.40 18.67 3.10
CA LEU A 219 -17.64 19.12 1.73
C LEU A 219 -18.39 18.10 0.87
N HIS A 220 -18.93 17.01 1.45
CA HIS A 220 -19.77 16.00 0.78
C HIS A 220 -19.17 15.42 -0.50
N LEU A 221 -17.85 15.26 -0.53
CA LEU A 221 -17.21 14.66 -1.69
C LEU A 221 -17.53 13.17 -1.78
N GLU A 222 -17.62 12.70 -3.02
CA GLU A 222 -17.70 11.27 -3.32
C GLU A 222 -16.49 10.55 -2.71
N SER A 223 -16.64 9.26 -2.41
CA SER A 223 -15.57 8.44 -1.83
C SER A 223 -14.29 8.55 -2.66
N ILE A 224 -13.17 8.87 -2.01
CA ILE A 224 -11.88 9.00 -2.71
C ILE A 224 -11.35 7.60 -3.00
N THR A 225 -11.11 7.30 -4.28
CA THR A 225 -10.41 6.06 -4.67
C THR A 225 -8.93 6.34 -4.87
N THR A 226 -8.10 5.54 -4.23
CA THR A 226 -6.63 5.59 -4.34
C THR A 226 -6.12 4.24 -4.86
N VAL A 227 -4.89 4.21 -5.35
CA VAL A 227 -4.19 2.96 -5.69
C VAL A 227 -3.05 2.77 -4.71
N GLY A 228 -2.82 1.53 -4.29
CA GLY A 228 -1.68 1.15 -3.46
C GLY A 228 -1.08 -0.18 -3.90
N GLU A 229 0.21 -0.32 -3.69
CA GLU A 229 0.97 -1.55 -3.89
C GLU A 229 1.45 -2.06 -2.53
N PHE A 230 1.25 -3.33 -2.23
CA PHE A 230 1.58 -3.93 -0.93
C PHE A 230 2.13 -5.34 -1.09
N ILE A 231 2.86 -5.81 -0.08
CA ILE A 231 3.38 -7.17 0.01
C ILE A 231 2.64 -7.92 1.11
N ASN A 232 2.20 -9.15 0.87
CA ASN A 232 1.61 -9.98 1.91
C ASN A 232 2.70 -10.56 2.84
N ALA A 233 3.25 -9.73 3.71
CA ALA A 233 4.25 -10.15 4.69
C ALA A 233 4.14 -9.31 5.97
N PRO A 234 4.41 -9.91 7.14
CA PRO A 234 4.21 -9.24 8.42
C PRO A 234 5.14 -8.03 8.54
N TYR A 235 4.72 -7.02 9.31
CA TYR A 235 5.49 -5.79 9.57
C TYR A 235 5.83 -4.95 8.33
N ASN A 236 5.19 -5.20 7.19
CA ASN A 236 5.34 -4.33 6.03
C ASN A 236 4.40 -3.14 6.09
N SER A 237 4.81 -2.07 5.42
CA SER A 237 4.00 -0.88 5.23
C SER A 237 3.81 -0.59 3.74
N PHE A 238 2.75 0.12 3.42
CA PHE A 238 2.50 0.60 2.08
C PHE A 238 1.85 1.98 2.09
N PHE A 239 1.85 2.62 0.92
CA PHE A 239 1.29 3.94 0.73
C PHE A 239 0.19 3.89 -0.32
N THR A 240 -0.80 4.75 -0.15
CA THR A 240 -1.80 5.03 -1.17
C THR A 240 -1.81 6.52 -1.47
N VAL A 241 -2.00 6.89 -2.73
CA VAL A 241 -2.07 8.30 -3.13
C VAL A 241 -3.27 8.51 -4.06
N ALA A 242 -4.02 9.57 -3.82
CA ALA A 242 -4.99 10.10 -4.77
C ALA A 242 -4.88 11.62 -4.81
N THR A 243 -4.85 12.17 -6.01
CA THR A 243 -4.82 13.61 -6.24
C THR A 243 -5.87 13.99 -7.26
N ASN A 244 -6.60 15.06 -6.96
CA ASN A 244 -7.47 15.72 -7.93
C ASN A 244 -7.26 17.21 -7.73
N ILE A 245 -6.31 17.76 -8.49
CA ILE A 245 -5.92 19.17 -8.42
C ILE A 245 -6.26 19.81 -9.75
N THR A 246 -7.07 20.86 -9.71
CA THR A 246 -7.39 21.69 -10.86
C THR A 246 -6.63 23.01 -10.75
N TYR A 247 -6.09 23.48 -11.88
CA TYR A 247 -5.40 24.76 -11.95
C TYR A 247 -6.30 25.79 -12.60
N ARG A 248 -6.44 26.95 -11.97
CA ARG A 248 -7.17 28.10 -12.51
C ARG A 248 -6.25 29.31 -12.56
N ASN A 249 -6.38 30.08 -13.63
CA ASN A 249 -5.72 31.38 -13.74
C ASN A 249 -6.78 32.43 -13.49
N ASN A 250 -6.57 33.26 -12.48
CA ASN A 250 -7.45 34.39 -12.18
C ASN A 250 -6.65 35.69 -12.31
N ASP A 251 -7.29 36.71 -12.86
CA ASP A 251 -6.74 38.06 -12.89
C ASP A 251 -7.19 38.78 -11.62
N LEU A 252 -6.22 39.29 -10.87
CA LEU A 252 -6.45 40.12 -9.70
C LEU A 252 -6.93 41.49 -10.14
N THR A 253 -7.96 42.01 -9.48
CA THR A 253 -8.43 43.37 -9.70
C THR A 253 -7.41 44.36 -9.15
N GLN A 254 -6.73 45.08 -10.04
CA GLN A 254 -5.71 46.05 -9.61
C GLN A 254 -6.36 47.23 -8.86
N VAL A 255 -5.81 47.55 -7.69
CA VAL A 255 -6.19 48.73 -6.91
C VAL A 255 -4.98 49.64 -6.80
N ASN A 256 -5.16 50.93 -7.10
CA ASN A 256 -4.08 51.91 -7.00
C ASN A 256 -3.45 51.90 -5.60
N ASP A 257 -2.12 51.98 -5.57
CA ASP A 257 -1.30 52.03 -4.36
C ASP A 257 -1.40 50.81 -3.41
N LYS A 258 -1.98 49.69 -3.89
CA LYS A 258 -2.05 48.42 -3.15
C LYS A 258 -1.44 47.26 -3.92
N THR A 259 -0.92 46.26 -3.19
CA THR A 259 -0.57 44.96 -3.76
C THR A 259 -1.72 44.01 -3.53
N CYS A 260 -2.31 43.51 -4.61
CA CYS A 260 -3.30 42.46 -4.54
C CYS A 260 -2.63 41.09 -4.54
N ILE A 261 -3.16 40.19 -3.73
CA ILE A 261 -2.73 38.81 -3.62
C ILE A 261 -3.96 37.90 -3.73
N GLY A 262 -3.77 36.70 -4.25
CA GLY A 262 -4.76 35.65 -4.09
C GLY A 262 -4.63 35.04 -2.70
N THR A 263 -5.72 34.62 -2.09
CA THR A 263 -5.69 33.81 -0.87
C THR A 263 -6.58 32.58 -1.08
N ILE A 264 -6.13 31.43 -0.57
CA ILE A 264 -6.89 30.18 -0.58
C ILE A 264 -6.93 29.60 0.84
N LEU A 265 -8.00 28.88 1.17
CA LEU A 265 -8.05 28.07 2.38
C LEU A 265 -7.41 26.72 2.10
N GLU A 266 -6.42 26.36 2.91
CA GLU A 266 -5.83 25.03 2.93
C GLU A 266 -6.24 24.33 4.22
N GLN A 267 -6.98 23.23 4.10
CA GLN A 267 -7.34 22.37 5.23
C GLN A 267 -6.57 21.07 5.15
N GLN A 268 -5.88 20.72 6.23
CA GLN A 268 -5.17 19.46 6.37
C GLN A 268 -5.83 18.62 7.45
N CYS A 269 -6.22 17.39 7.11
CA CYS A 269 -6.87 16.45 8.02
C CYS A 269 -6.06 15.16 8.15
N LEU A 270 -5.75 14.79 9.39
CA LEU A 270 -5.19 13.49 9.75
C LEU A 270 -6.29 12.59 10.31
N THR A 271 -6.57 11.47 9.64
CA THR A 271 -7.65 10.55 10.01
C THR A 271 -7.12 9.15 10.27
N PRO A 272 -7.20 8.62 11.51
CA PRO A 272 -6.83 7.24 11.76
C PRO A 272 -7.84 6.29 11.11
N ALA A 273 -7.35 5.20 10.53
CA ALA A 273 -8.16 4.28 9.76
C ALA A 273 -7.60 2.85 9.75
N HIS A 274 -8.44 1.91 9.38
CA HIS A 274 -8.09 0.51 9.16
C HIS A 274 -8.80 0.00 7.91
N GLY A 275 -8.35 -1.15 7.42
CA GLY A 275 -9.05 -1.85 6.35
C GLY A 275 -8.65 -3.31 6.31
N ARG A 276 -9.32 -4.02 5.41
CA ARG A 276 -9.07 -5.43 5.20
C ARG A 276 -9.06 -5.72 3.70
N ILE A 277 -7.99 -6.36 3.26
CA ILE A 277 -7.78 -6.78 1.89
C ILE A 277 -8.27 -8.22 1.79
N GLN A 278 -9.24 -8.47 0.92
CA GLN A 278 -9.65 -9.84 0.61
C GLN A 278 -8.82 -10.35 -0.56
N LEU A 279 -8.19 -11.50 -0.38
CA LEU A 279 -7.59 -12.25 -1.46
C LEU A 279 -8.52 -13.40 -1.80
N PHE A 280 -8.89 -13.57 -3.07
CA PHE A 280 -9.78 -14.65 -3.51
C PHE A 280 -9.11 -15.53 -4.57
N ALA A 281 -9.15 -16.83 -4.36
CA ALA A 281 -8.67 -17.82 -5.30
C ALA A 281 -9.70 -18.03 -6.42
N THR A 282 -9.21 -18.18 -7.65
CA THR A 282 -9.98 -18.52 -8.85
C THR A 282 -9.19 -19.43 -9.76
N GLY A 283 -9.88 -20.10 -10.68
CA GLY A 283 -9.24 -20.84 -11.76
C GLY A 283 -9.25 -22.34 -11.52
N TYR A 284 -8.20 -23.04 -11.94
CA TYR A 284 -8.25 -24.50 -12.12
C TYR A 284 -7.22 -25.27 -11.30
N ILE A 285 -7.70 -26.29 -10.57
CA ILE A 285 -6.89 -27.27 -9.86
C ILE A 285 -6.90 -28.57 -10.66
N TRP A 286 -5.76 -29.26 -10.72
CA TRP A 286 -5.64 -30.52 -11.45
C TRP A 286 -5.43 -31.70 -10.51
N PHE A 287 -6.27 -32.73 -10.65
CA PHE A 287 -6.17 -34.00 -9.94
C PHE A 287 -5.63 -35.06 -10.89
N ASN A 288 -4.43 -35.57 -10.59
CA ASN A 288 -3.74 -36.57 -11.39
C ASN A 288 -3.77 -37.93 -10.70
N TYR A 289 -4.56 -38.85 -11.24
CA TYR A 289 -4.71 -40.21 -10.75
C TYR A 289 -3.70 -41.16 -11.40
N LYS A 290 -3.19 -42.13 -10.64
CA LYS A 290 -2.27 -43.17 -11.15
C LYS A 290 -2.90 -43.98 -12.30
N THR A 291 -4.19 -44.32 -12.18
CA THR A 291 -4.95 -45.14 -13.12
C THR A 291 -6.04 -44.35 -13.83
N ARG A 292 -6.33 -44.70 -15.10
CA ARG A 292 -7.43 -44.11 -15.87
C ARG A 292 -8.77 -44.53 -15.25
N ARG A 293 -9.63 -43.57 -14.99
CA ARG A 293 -10.95 -43.77 -14.37
C ARG A 293 -12.00 -42.93 -15.08
N ALA A 294 -13.25 -43.36 -15.07
CA ALA A 294 -14.38 -42.55 -15.52
C ALA A 294 -15.01 -41.84 -14.32
N PRO A 295 -15.78 -40.75 -14.51
CA PRO A 295 -16.60 -40.17 -13.45
C PRO A 295 -17.57 -41.20 -12.86
N LEU A 296 -17.78 -41.18 -11.55
CA LEU A 296 -18.68 -42.11 -10.85
C LEU A 296 -20.13 -41.98 -11.34
N ALA A 297 -20.56 -40.76 -11.69
CA ALA A 297 -21.86 -40.50 -12.28
C ALA A 297 -22.03 -41.07 -13.70
N ASN A 298 -20.94 -41.37 -14.42
CA ASN A 298 -20.97 -41.99 -15.74
C ASN A 298 -19.87 -43.04 -15.90
N PRO A 299 -20.04 -44.26 -15.33
CA PRO A 299 -19.02 -45.31 -15.35
C PRO A 299 -18.66 -45.81 -16.76
N LYS A 300 -19.56 -45.62 -17.74
CA LYS A 300 -19.35 -45.97 -19.15
C LYS A 300 -18.68 -44.84 -19.96
N GLY A 301 -18.45 -43.69 -19.35
CA GLY A 301 -17.84 -42.53 -20.00
C GLY A 301 -16.35 -42.69 -20.29
N GLY A 302 -15.77 -41.65 -20.92
CA GLY A 302 -14.33 -41.57 -21.18
C GLY A 302 -13.51 -41.69 -19.90
N LYS A 303 -12.44 -42.49 -19.95
CA LYS A 303 -11.53 -42.68 -18.81
C LYS A 303 -10.30 -41.80 -18.96
N HIS A 304 -10.05 -40.94 -17.98
CA HIS A 304 -8.91 -40.03 -17.95
C HIS A 304 -8.04 -40.28 -16.71
N LYS A 305 -6.76 -39.92 -16.80
CA LYS A 305 -5.86 -39.87 -15.63
C LYS A 305 -5.86 -38.50 -14.95
N LYS A 306 -6.07 -37.45 -15.75
CA LYS A 306 -5.97 -36.06 -15.32
C LYS A 306 -7.35 -35.42 -15.43
N TYR A 307 -7.83 -34.90 -14.31
CA TYR A 307 -9.08 -34.17 -14.19
C TYR A 307 -8.79 -32.77 -13.71
N THR A 308 -9.65 -31.82 -14.08
CA THR A 308 -9.55 -30.44 -13.60
C THR A 308 -10.84 -30.04 -12.92
N VAL A 309 -10.71 -29.24 -11.87
CA VAL A 309 -11.80 -28.63 -11.12
C VAL A 309 -11.62 -27.14 -11.17
N LYS A 310 -12.68 -26.42 -11.52
CA LYS A 310 -12.72 -24.97 -11.38
C LYS A 310 -13.05 -24.63 -9.92
N ILE A 311 -12.22 -23.82 -9.25
CA ILE A 311 -12.34 -23.53 -7.81
C ILE A 311 -13.73 -22.99 -7.48
N GLU A 312 -14.19 -22.00 -8.24
CA GLU A 312 -15.49 -21.34 -8.05
C GLU A 312 -16.72 -22.23 -8.33
N ASP A 313 -16.58 -23.33 -9.08
CA ASP A 313 -17.70 -24.23 -9.35
C ASP A 313 -18.02 -25.11 -8.12
N VAL A 314 -16.99 -25.41 -7.31
CA VAL A 314 -17.10 -26.20 -6.09
C VAL A 314 -17.25 -25.30 -4.87
N LEU A 315 -16.40 -24.28 -4.75
CA LEU A 315 -16.42 -23.30 -3.65
C LEU A 315 -17.26 -22.09 -4.04
N LYS A 316 -18.58 -22.29 -4.08
CA LYS A 316 -19.54 -21.25 -4.47
C LYS A 316 -19.55 -20.06 -3.52
N ASN A 317 -19.29 -20.30 -2.23
CA ASN A 317 -19.19 -19.24 -1.25
C ASN A 317 -17.80 -18.57 -1.34
N ALA A 318 -17.78 -17.26 -1.57
CA ALA A 318 -16.53 -16.50 -1.68
C ALA A 318 -15.63 -16.65 -0.44
N THR A 319 -16.22 -16.77 0.76
CA THR A 319 -15.44 -16.91 2.00
C THR A 319 -14.64 -18.20 2.07
N GLU A 320 -15.08 -19.26 1.37
CA GLU A 320 -14.40 -20.56 1.35
C GLU A 320 -13.18 -20.56 0.43
N ARG A 321 -13.15 -19.64 -0.54
CA ARG A 321 -12.04 -19.44 -1.48
C ARG A 321 -11.30 -18.13 -1.24
N SER A 322 -11.46 -17.52 -0.06
CA SER A 322 -10.81 -16.26 0.26
C SER A 322 -10.06 -16.29 1.57
N THR A 323 -8.99 -15.51 1.63
CA THR A 323 -8.25 -15.17 2.84
C THR A 323 -8.19 -13.65 2.99
N TRP A 324 -7.69 -13.18 4.13
CA TRP A 324 -7.74 -11.76 4.49
C TRP A 324 -6.38 -11.29 4.99
N ILE A 325 -6.06 -10.04 4.66
CA ILE A 325 -4.92 -9.28 5.19
C ILE A 325 -5.51 -8.06 5.90
N ASP A 326 -5.18 -7.86 7.17
CA ASP A 326 -5.61 -6.69 7.93
C ASP A 326 -4.51 -5.63 7.93
N PHE A 327 -4.90 -4.36 7.82
CA PHE A 327 -3.98 -3.24 7.93
C PHE A 327 -4.59 -2.09 8.74
N THR A 328 -3.71 -1.32 9.38
CA THR A 328 -4.07 -0.13 10.16
C THR A 328 -3.14 1.02 9.79
N GLY A 329 -3.58 2.25 9.98
CA GLY A 329 -2.78 3.40 9.63
C GLY A 329 -3.54 4.70 9.73
N TYR A 330 -3.17 5.65 8.88
CA TYR A 330 -3.83 6.94 8.82
C TYR A 330 -3.85 7.49 7.40
N MET A 331 -4.80 8.39 7.16
CA MET A 331 -4.89 9.20 5.96
C MET A 331 -4.54 10.63 6.28
N ASN A 332 -3.59 11.20 5.55
CA ASN A 332 -3.29 12.62 5.55
C ASN A 332 -3.89 13.24 4.30
N THR A 333 -4.88 14.11 4.47
CA THR A 333 -5.59 14.72 3.34
C THR A 333 -5.48 16.22 3.40
N THR A 334 -5.01 16.80 2.31
CA THR A 334 -4.90 18.24 2.13
C THR A 334 -5.88 18.69 1.08
N TRP A 335 -6.66 19.70 1.43
CA TRP A 335 -7.66 20.35 0.60
C TRP A 335 -7.27 21.79 0.35
N ARG A 336 -7.51 22.28 -0.86
CA ARG A 336 -7.38 23.69 -1.22
C ARG A 336 -8.68 24.15 -1.86
N TYR A 337 -9.34 25.10 -1.22
CA TYR A 337 -10.68 25.55 -1.60
C TYR A 337 -10.92 27.02 -1.20
N ASP A 338 -12.05 27.58 -1.64
CA ASP A 338 -12.49 28.96 -1.36
C ASP A 338 -11.43 30.01 -1.67
N TYR A 339 -11.14 30.19 -2.96
CA TYR A 339 -10.32 31.30 -3.43
C TYR A 339 -11.01 32.65 -3.25
N PHE A 340 -10.26 33.65 -2.78
CA PHE A 340 -10.65 35.07 -2.77
C PHE A 340 -9.41 35.96 -2.97
N ASP A 341 -9.60 37.19 -3.44
CA ASP A 341 -8.56 38.19 -3.61
C ASP A 341 -8.57 39.23 -2.48
N GLU A 342 -7.38 39.65 -2.05
CA GLU A 342 -7.21 40.68 -1.03
C GLU A 342 -6.13 41.67 -1.48
N CYS A 343 -6.43 42.98 -1.41
CA CYS A 343 -5.46 44.04 -1.71
C CYS A 343 -4.98 44.72 -0.42
N ARG A 344 -3.70 44.55 -0.10
CA ARG A 344 -3.06 45.09 1.11
C ARG A 344 -2.17 46.29 0.78
N TRP A 345 -2.05 47.22 1.73
CA TRP A 345 -1.13 48.35 1.62
C TRP A 345 0.31 47.88 1.81
N ASN A 346 1.22 48.32 0.94
CA ASN A 346 2.65 48.06 1.09
C ASN A 346 3.26 49.02 2.11
N PHE A 347 3.09 48.75 3.41
CA PHE A 347 3.90 49.45 4.40
C PHE A 347 5.31 48.87 4.38
N LYS A 348 6.22 49.48 3.61
CA LYS A 348 7.65 49.30 3.86
C LYS A 348 7.98 50.08 5.13
N LEU A 349 8.24 49.36 6.22
CA LEU A 349 8.93 49.95 7.36
C LEU A 349 10.36 50.25 6.87
N ASN A 350 10.65 51.53 6.65
CA ASN A 350 11.98 52.01 6.29
C ASN A 350 12.92 51.99 7.49
#